data_AF-A0A3B3ZQ37-F1
#
_entry.id   AF-A0A3B3ZQ37-F1
#
_cell.length_a   1.000
_cell.length_b   1.000
_cell.length_c   1.000
_cell.angle_alpha   90.00
_cell.angle_beta   90.00
_cell.angle_gamma   90.00
#
_symmetry.space_group_name_H-M   'P 1'
#
loop_
_entity.id
_entity.type
_entity.pdbx_description
1 polymer ?
#
loop_
_entity_poly.entity_id
_entity_poly.type
_entity_poly.pdbx_seq_one_letter_code
_entity_poly.pdbx_strand_id
1 'polypeptide(L)'
;EKHARRIILGTHREKGAYTFWSYSLGFPLASSSILSWKFCHVLHKVLRDGHRNVLQDCMRHHSSLVEVGKMWAHLHDKYGQLVGLYTKLLCTKMEFHTKRHTIPPNLEITDEDLERAAGTDINNVFQLTVEVFDYMDGELRLAETVIRQLNTSIAISSLTSGQCRLSPLIQVIQDCSQLYHFTVKLLFKLHACLPADTLQGHRDRFHDQFHSLKTFFNKARDMLYFKRLIQIPRLPDTPPNFLHAASLAKHKKLVVVIPDQDEQEQPDDDDDDPEPLIDVGSPSVDMFDKAFGPPNGAFDDRDLQIDNLKRDLELLRAELERVKAEVKAMSCLIRKRVAKSAPL
;
A
#
# COMPACT_ATOMS: atom_id res chain seq x y z
N GLU A 1 -8.15 -3.14 13.06
CA GLU A 1 -7.22 -3.81 12.11
C GLU A 1 -7.94 -4.75 11.14
N LYS A 2 -8.77 -5.67 11.67
CA LYS A 2 -9.68 -6.58 10.95
C LYS A 2 -10.40 -5.98 9.72
N HIS A 3 -11.05 -4.82 9.84
CA HIS A 3 -11.74 -4.18 8.71
C HIS A 3 -10.80 -3.77 7.56
N ALA A 4 -9.62 -3.24 7.86
CA ALA A 4 -8.65 -2.83 6.83
C ALA A 4 -8.13 -4.06 6.06
N ARG A 5 -7.85 -5.17 6.75
CA ARG A 5 -7.46 -6.45 6.12
C ARG A 5 -8.56 -6.95 5.18
N ARG A 6 -9.83 -6.91 5.61
CA ARG A 6 -10.98 -7.31 4.77
C ARG A 6 -11.10 -6.45 3.51
N ILE A 7 -10.91 -5.14 3.62
CA ILE A 7 -10.92 -4.24 2.47
C ILE A 7 -9.80 -4.59 1.49
N ILE A 8 -8.57 -4.78 1.99
CA ILE A 8 -7.41 -5.18 1.16
C ILE A 8 -7.67 -6.50 0.43
N LEU A 9 -8.12 -7.54 1.15
CA LEU A 9 -8.48 -8.83 0.54
C LEU A 9 -9.61 -8.69 -0.48
N GLY A 10 -10.60 -7.83 -0.21
CA GLY A 10 -11.64 -7.45 -1.17
C GLY A 10 -11.05 -6.92 -2.47
N THR A 11 -10.04 -6.05 -2.40
CA THR A 11 -9.42 -5.51 -3.61
C THR A 11 -8.75 -6.57 -4.50
N HIS A 12 -8.18 -7.61 -3.89
CA HIS A 12 -7.59 -8.74 -4.63
C HIS A 12 -8.66 -9.62 -5.27
N ARG A 13 -9.75 -9.89 -4.55
CA ARG A 13 -10.91 -10.64 -5.07
C ARG A 13 -11.57 -9.93 -6.27
N GLU A 14 -11.70 -8.62 -6.20
CA GLU A 14 -12.34 -7.79 -7.22
C GLU A 14 -11.37 -7.30 -8.31
N LYS A 15 -10.07 -7.54 -8.16
CA LYS A 15 -9.01 -7.05 -9.04
C LYS A 15 -8.98 -5.51 -9.18
N GLY A 16 -9.30 -4.78 -8.12
CA GLY A 16 -9.34 -3.31 -8.08
C GLY A 16 -9.93 -2.78 -6.78
N ALA A 17 -10.05 -1.46 -6.64
CA ALA A 17 -10.62 -0.81 -5.45
C ALA A 17 -12.09 -0.37 -5.65
N TYR A 18 -12.84 -1.02 -6.54
CA TYR A 18 -14.19 -0.59 -6.92
C TYR A 18 -15.13 -0.49 -5.72
N THR A 19 -15.26 -1.57 -4.94
CA THR A 19 -16.13 -1.56 -3.75
C THR A 19 -15.61 -0.58 -2.70
N PHE A 20 -14.31 -0.45 -2.50
CA PHE A 20 -13.78 0.56 -1.57
C PHE A 20 -14.25 1.97 -1.95
N TRP A 21 -14.16 2.34 -3.23
CA TRP A 21 -14.53 3.68 -3.68
C TRP A 21 -16.03 3.90 -3.74
N SER A 22 -16.85 2.88 -4.06
CA SER A 22 -18.31 3.04 -4.10
C SER A 22 -18.90 3.47 -2.75
N TYR A 23 -18.35 2.95 -1.64
CA TYR A 23 -18.72 3.39 -0.29
C TYR A 23 -18.01 4.69 0.12
N SER A 24 -16.71 4.83 -0.20
CA SER A 24 -15.92 5.99 0.23
C SER A 24 -16.44 7.33 -0.30
N LEU A 25 -17.04 7.32 -1.49
CA LEU A 25 -17.65 8.51 -2.09
C LEU A 25 -18.87 9.03 -1.30
N GLY A 26 -19.53 8.17 -0.51
CA GLY A 26 -20.64 8.55 0.36
C GLY A 26 -20.21 9.16 1.70
N PHE A 27 -18.92 9.13 2.05
CA PHE A 27 -18.46 9.62 3.34
C PHE A 27 -18.48 11.16 3.40
N PRO A 28 -18.98 11.76 4.51
CA PRO A 28 -18.96 13.21 4.70
C PRO A 28 -17.57 13.70 5.13
N LEU A 29 -16.56 13.51 4.27
CA LEU A 29 -15.16 13.85 4.55
C LEU A 29 -14.96 15.34 4.90
N ALA A 30 -15.76 16.22 4.31
CA ALA A 30 -15.73 17.66 4.61
C ALA A 30 -16.26 18.01 6.02
N SER A 31 -17.05 17.13 6.63
CA SER A 31 -17.72 17.42 7.90
C SER A 31 -16.96 16.90 9.12
N SER A 32 -16.01 15.96 8.93
CA SER A 32 -15.27 15.35 10.03
C SER A 32 -13.81 15.09 9.67
N SER A 33 -12.91 15.78 10.36
CA SER A 33 -11.46 15.62 10.18
C SER A 33 -10.95 14.29 10.71
N ILE A 34 -11.57 13.74 11.75
CA ILE A 34 -11.25 12.40 12.26
C ILE A 34 -11.66 11.32 11.25
N LEU A 35 -12.84 11.47 10.62
CA LEU A 35 -13.26 10.58 9.55
C LEU A 35 -12.30 10.67 8.36
N SER A 36 -11.94 11.88 7.94
CA SER A 36 -10.95 12.09 6.88
C SER A 36 -9.59 11.48 7.22
N TRP A 37 -9.13 11.62 8.46
CA TRP A 37 -7.89 11.02 8.94
C TRP A 37 -7.91 9.49 8.84
N LYS A 38 -8.99 8.86 9.31
CA LYS A 38 -9.21 7.41 9.20
C LYS A 38 -9.32 6.95 7.75
N PHE A 39 -9.98 7.74 6.90
CA PHE A 39 -10.07 7.47 5.46
C PHE A 39 -8.68 7.49 4.81
N CYS A 40 -7.86 8.52 5.06
CA CYS A 40 -6.49 8.59 4.55
C CYS A 40 -5.66 7.38 5.01
N HIS A 41 -5.81 6.97 6.27
CA HIS A 41 -5.14 5.79 6.80
C HIS A 41 -5.52 4.51 6.04
N VAL A 42 -6.82 4.24 5.87
CA VAL A 42 -7.28 3.06 5.14
C VAL A 42 -6.84 3.12 3.67
N LEU A 43 -6.95 4.28 3.03
CA LEU A 43 -6.47 4.48 1.66
C LEU A 43 -4.96 4.23 1.54
N HIS A 44 -4.16 4.65 2.54
CA HIS A 44 -2.72 4.35 2.55
C HIS A 44 -2.46 2.84 2.58
N LYS A 45 -3.15 2.11 3.46
CA LYS A 45 -3.05 0.65 3.54
C LYS A 45 -3.49 -0.04 2.24
N VAL A 46 -4.60 0.40 1.66
CA VAL A 46 -5.12 -0.11 0.39
C VAL A 46 -4.15 0.15 -0.76
N LEU A 47 -3.53 1.33 -0.82
CA LEU A 47 -2.49 1.62 -1.80
C LEU A 47 -1.29 0.68 -1.64
N ARG A 48 -0.80 0.47 -0.40
CA ARG A 48 0.36 -0.39 -0.14
C ARG A 48 0.11 -1.85 -0.47
N ASP A 49 -0.98 -2.42 0.06
CA ASP A 49 -1.15 -3.88 0.14
C ASP A 49 -2.29 -4.42 -0.75
N GLY A 50 -3.01 -3.52 -1.44
CA GLY A 50 -4.11 -3.88 -2.33
C GLY A 50 -3.66 -4.44 -3.68
N HIS A 51 -4.64 -4.82 -4.50
CA HIS A 51 -4.39 -5.32 -5.85
C HIS A 51 -3.65 -4.29 -6.72
N ARG A 52 -2.85 -4.74 -7.70
CA ARG A 52 -2.05 -3.85 -8.57
C ARG A 52 -2.85 -2.74 -9.29
N ASN A 53 -4.14 -2.97 -9.54
CA ASN A 53 -5.02 -1.99 -10.21
C ASN A 53 -5.53 -0.89 -9.27
N VAL A 54 -5.37 -1.05 -7.95
CA VAL A 54 -5.83 -0.07 -6.95
C VAL A 54 -5.28 1.31 -7.24
N LEU A 55 -4.01 1.42 -7.63
CA LEU A 55 -3.38 2.70 -7.98
C LEU A 55 -4.18 3.41 -9.09
N GLN A 56 -4.54 2.70 -10.15
CA GLN A 56 -5.30 3.25 -11.27
C GLN A 56 -6.69 3.71 -10.83
N ASP A 57 -7.37 2.95 -9.98
CA ASP A 57 -8.68 3.31 -9.45
C ASP A 57 -8.59 4.54 -8.54
N CYS A 58 -7.61 4.59 -7.64
CA CYS A 58 -7.35 5.76 -6.79
C CYS A 58 -7.04 7.02 -7.60
N MET A 59 -6.30 6.91 -8.71
CA MET A 59 -5.97 8.04 -9.58
C MET A 59 -7.21 8.73 -10.17
N ARG A 60 -8.34 8.03 -10.33
CA ARG A 60 -9.61 8.64 -10.75
C ARG A 60 -10.18 9.63 -9.73
N HIS A 61 -9.78 9.48 -8.46
CA HIS A 61 -10.22 10.31 -7.34
C HIS A 61 -9.13 11.28 -6.86
N HIS A 62 -8.01 11.39 -7.59
CA HIS A 62 -6.87 12.23 -7.22
C HIS A 62 -7.25 13.70 -7.00
N SER A 63 -8.01 14.29 -7.94
CA SER A 63 -8.45 15.70 -7.82
C SER A 63 -9.29 15.94 -6.57
N SER A 64 -10.19 15.00 -6.23
CA SER A 64 -11.02 15.09 -5.04
C SER A 64 -10.19 15.05 -3.76
N LEU A 65 -9.16 14.20 -3.70
CA LEU A 65 -8.22 14.14 -2.57
C LEU A 65 -7.45 15.46 -2.38
N VAL A 66 -7.01 16.07 -3.49
CA VAL A 66 -6.34 17.38 -3.47
C VAL A 66 -7.26 18.45 -2.88
N GLU A 67 -8.52 18.50 -3.30
CA GLU A 67 -9.48 19.51 -2.82
C GLU A 67 -9.85 19.30 -1.34
N VAL A 68 -10.05 18.05 -0.90
CA VAL A 68 -10.24 17.72 0.53
C VAL A 68 -9.05 18.19 1.35
N GLY A 69 -7.83 17.95 0.87
CA GLY A 69 -6.60 18.38 1.53
C GLY A 69 -6.49 19.90 1.68
N LYS A 70 -6.74 20.64 0.59
CA LYS A 70 -6.72 22.12 0.60
C LYS A 70 -7.73 22.68 1.58
N MET A 71 -8.97 22.17 1.55
CA MET A 71 -10.03 22.59 2.46
C MET A 71 -9.61 22.41 3.92
N TRP A 72 -9.13 21.23 4.31
CA TRP A 72 -8.69 20.99 5.70
C TRP A 72 -7.46 21.80 6.10
N ALA A 73 -6.56 22.11 5.16
CA ALA A 73 -5.39 22.94 5.42
C ALA A 73 -5.71 24.41 5.75
N HIS A 74 -6.86 24.91 5.27
CA HIS A 74 -7.32 26.28 5.57
C HIS A 74 -8.08 26.41 6.88
N LEU A 75 -8.51 25.29 7.47
CA LEU A 75 -9.23 25.29 8.74
C LEU A 75 -8.27 25.23 9.92
N HIS A 76 -8.54 25.99 10.98
CA HIS A 76 -7.77 25.97 12.24
C HIS A 76 -8.11 24.74 13.11
N ASP A 77 -8.26 23.56 12.50
CA ASP A 77 -8.50 22.30 13.19
C ASP A 77 -7.20 21.47 13.31
N LYS A 78 -6.96 20.88 14.49
CA LYS A 78 -5.74 20.09 14.74
C LYS A 78 -5.70 18.84 13.86
N TYR A 79 -6.81 18.12 13.75
CA TYR A 79 -6.89 16.96 12.85
C TYR A 79 -6.92 17.39 11.39
N GLY A 80 -7.58 18.51 11.05
CA GLY A 80 -7.60 19.10 9.72
C GLY A 80 -6.19 19.37 9.18
N GLN A 81 -5.30 19.93 9.98
CA GLN A 81 -3.88 20.08 9.60
C GLN A 81 -3.22 18.74 9.27
N LEU A 82 -3.50 17.69 10.05
CA LEU A 82 -2.98 16.34 9.79
C LEU A 82 -3.57 15.75 8.50
N VAL A 83 -4.86 15.94 8.26
CA VAL A 83 -5.55 15.50 7.03
C VAL A 83 -4.95 16.19 5.82
N GLY A 84 -4.76 17.52 5.85
CA GLY A 84 -4.17 18.27 4.74
C GLY A 84 -2.75 17.80 4.38
N LEU A 85 -1.94 17.45 5.40
CA LEU A 85 -0.63 16.83 5.17
C LEU A 85 -0.75 15.43 4.60
N TYR A 86 -1.68 14.62 5.11
CA TYR A 86 -1.79 13.23 4.73
C TYR A 86 -2.38 13.05 3.33
N THR A 87 -3.40 13.80 2.93
CA THR A 87 -3.92 13.78 1.55
C THR A 87 -2.83 14.21 0.56
N LYS A 88 -2.02 15.22 0.91
CA LYS A 88 -0.88 15.64 0.09
C LYS A 88 0.14 14.51 -0.07
N LEU A 89 0.49 13.83 1.03
CA LEU A 89 1.36 12.66 0.99
C LEU A 89 0.79 11.55 0.09
N LEU A 90 -0.50 11.24 0.19
CA LEU A 90 -1.15 10.23 -0.63
C LEU A 90 -1.14 10.61 -2.13
N CYS A 91 -1.37 11.88 -2.45
CA CYS A 91 -1.23 12.39 -3.81
C CYS A 91 0.21 12.22 -4.33
N THR A 92 1.22 12.62 -3.53
CA THR A 92 2.64 12.41 -3.88
C THR A 92 2.95 10.94 -4.10
N LYS A 93 2.47 10.04 -3.23
CA LYS A 93 2.60 8.59 -3.37
C LYS A 93 2.00 8.12 -4.70
N MET A 94 0.75 8.48 -5.00
CA MET A 94 0.07 8.08 -6.22
C MET A 94 0.76 8.59 -7.49
N GLU A 95 1.17 9.86 -7.51
CA GLU A 95 1.92 10.46 -8.61
C GLU A 95 3.29 9.79 -8.82
N PHE A 96 4.01 9.50 -7.73
CA PHE A 96 5.28 8.77 -7.78
C PHE A 96 5.11 7.40 -8.43
N HIS A 97 4.16 6.59 -7.96
CA HIS A 97 3.97 5.24 -8.49
C HIS A 97 3.35 5.21 -9.89
N THR A 98 2.61 6.25 -10.28
CA THR A 98 2.12 6.41 -11.66
C THR A 98 3.28 6.69 -12.61
N LYS A 99 4.23 7.55 -12.22
CA LYS A 99 5.44 7.84 -13.00
C LYS A 99 6.43 6.66 -12.98
N ARG A 100 6.59 6.00 -11.84
CA ARG A 100 7.56 4.92 -11.56
C ARG A 100 6.87 3.57 -11.41
N HIS A 101 6.09 3.17 -12.42
CA HIS A 101 5.29 1.93 -12.44
C HIS A 101 6.05 0.63 -12.11
N THR A 102 7.37 0.58 -12.27
CA THR A 102 8.22 -0.57 -11.89
C THR A 102 8.42 -0.67 -10.38
N ILE A 103 8.18 0.40 -9.63
CA ILE A 103 8.27 0.45 -8.17
C ILE A 103 6.83 0.30 -7.62
N PRO A 104 6.50 -0.82 -6.96
CA PRO A 104 5.19 -1.06 -6.39
C PRO A 104 4.89 -0.09 -5.23
N PRO A 105 3.61 0.20 -4.95
CA PRO A 105 3.18 1.10 -3.87
C PRO A 105 3.64 0.77 -2.44
N ASN A 106 4.00 -0.49 -2.14
CA ASN A 106 4.60 -0.87 -0.85
C ASN A 106 6.11 -0.59 -0.76
N LEU A 107 6.73 -0.16 -1.88
CA LEU A 107 8.16 0.12 -2.05
C LEU A 107 9.07 -1.11 -1.86
N GLU A 108 8.52 -2.31 -1.80
CA GLU A 108 9.31 -3.52 -1.61
C GLU A 108 9.81 -4.04 -2.96
N ILE A 109 11.07 -3.70 -3.27
CA ILE A 109 11.78 -4.18 -4.45
C ILE A 109 13.19 -4.62 -4.09
N THR A 110 13.77 -5.41 -5.00
CA THR A 110 15.19 -5.79 -4.95
C THR A 110 16.09 -4.63 -5.37
N ASP A 111 17.37 -4.70 -4.98
CA ASP A 111 18.38 -3.75 -5.44
C ASP A 111 18.49 -3.72 -6.97
N GLU A 112 18.35 -4.88 -7.63
CA GLU A 112 18.39 -5.01 -9.09
C GLU A 112 17.20 -4.32 -9.76
N ASP A 113 16.00 -4.46 -9.19
CA ASP A 113 14.79 -3.79 -9.69
C ASP A 113 14.86 -2.27 -9.51
N LEU A 114 15.43 -1.81 -8.39
CA LEU A 114 15.69 -0.37 -8.17
C LEU A 114 16.69 0.17 -9.20
N GLU A 115 17.77 -0.57 -9.45
CA GLU A 115 18.77 -0.19 -10.44
C GLU A 115 18.18 -0.15 -11.85
N ARG A 116 17.29 -1.09 -12.18
CA ARG A 116 16.52 -1.11 -13.44
C ARG A 116 15.53 0.06 -13.52
N ALA A 117 14.84 0.39 -12.43
CA ALA A 117 13.90 1.52 -12.37
C ALA A 117 14.60 2.89 -12.52
N ALA A 118 15.82 3.01 -11.99
CA ALA A 118 16.65 4.20 -12.18
C ALA A 118 17.16 4.32 -13.62
N GLY A 119 17.43 3.18 -14.28
CA GLY A 119 17.99 3.14 -15.63
C GLY A 119 19.48 3.49 -15.69
N THR A 120 19.99 3.69 -16.90
CA THR A 120 21.39 4.05 -17.17
C THR A 120 21.60 5.54 -17.45
N ASP A 121 20.54 6.26 -17.83
CA ASP A 121 20.59 7.71 -18.03
C ASP A 121 20.71 8.42 -16.68
N ILE A 122 21.77 9.22 -16.55
CA ILE A 122 22.07 9.97 -15.32
C ILE A 122 20.96 10.97 -14.97
N ASN A 123 20.27 11.53 -15.96
CA ASN A 123 19.16 12.45 -15.73
C ASN A 123 17.99 11.72 -15.07
N ASN A 124 17.72 10.47 -15.47
CA ASN A 124 16.68 9.65 -14.87
C ASN A 124 17.03 9.27 -13.42
N VAL A 125 18.29 8.92 -13.14
CA VAL A 125 18.75 8.62 -11.78
C VAL A 125 18.65 9.86 -10.89
N PHE A 126 19.07 11.02 -11.40
CA PHE A 126 18.98 12.29 -10.69
C PHE A 126 17.53 12.64 -10.36
N GLN A 127 16.64 12.61 -11.37
CA GLN A 127 15.22 12.89 -11.19
C GLN A 127 14.54 11.91 -10.23
N LEU A 128 14.83 10.60 -10.34
CA LEU A 128 14.31 9.61 -9.41
C LEU A 128 14.78 9.89 -7.97
N THR A 129 16.03 10.31 -7.78
CA THR A 129 16.57 10.65 -6.46
C THR A 129 15.83 11.84 -5.85
N VAL A 130 15.55 12.89 -6.64
CA VAL A 130 14.75 14.05 -6.20
C VAL A 130 13.33 13.62 -5.82
N GLU A 131 12.69 12.78 -6.63
CA GLU A 131 11.34 12.28 -6.36
C GLU A 131 11.27 11.42 -5.09
N VAL A 132 12.26 10.56 -4.84
CA VAL A 132 12.38 9.79 -3.59
C VAL A 132 12.58 10.72 -2.39
N PHE A 133 13.36 11.79 -2.55
CA PHE A 133 13.52 12.79 -1.51
C PHE A 133 12.22 13.54 -1.19
N ASP A 134 11.47 13.97 -2.21
CA ASP A 134 10.18 14.67 -2.04
C ASP A 134 9.16 13.79 -1.31
N TYR A 135 9.17 12.49 -1.64
CA TYR A 135 8.33 11.50 -0.98
C TYR A 135 8.73 11.35 0.51
N MET A 136 10.02 11.17 0.80
CA MET A 136 10.51 11.09 2.18
C MET A 136 10.18 12.35 3.00
N ASP A 137 10.27 13.54 2.42
CA ASP A 137 9.90 14.79 3.11
C ASP A 137 8.41 14.83 3.47
N GLY A 138 7.54 14.30 2.61
CA GLY A 138 6.12 14.16 2.90
C GLY A 138 5.87 13.24 4.09
N GLU A 139 6.51 12.07 4.10
CA GLU A 139 6.42 11.07 5.17
C GLU A 139 6.90 11.63 6.51
N LEU A 140 8.11 12.22 6.52
CA LEU A 140 8.71 12.78 7.74
C LEU A 140 7.91 13.97 8.28
N ARG A 141 7.38 14.84 7.42
CA ARG A 141 6.56 15.99 7.82
C ARG A 141 5.25 15.56 8.49
N LEU A 142 4.62 14.51 7.97
CA LEU A 142 3.43 13.92 8.58
C LEU A 142 3.77 13.36 9.96
N ALA A 143 4.82 12.52 10.05
CA ALA A 143 5.27 11.93 11.31
C ALA A 143 5.61 12.99 12.37
N GLU A 144 6.39 14.00 11.99
CA GLU A 144 6.79 15.07 12.89
C GLU A 144 5.57 15.82 13.44
N THR A 145 4.60 16.14 12.58
CA THR A 145 3.39 16.87 12.97
C THR A 145 2.48 16.02 13.87
N VAL A 146 2.30 14.74 13.57
CA VAL A 146 1.56 13.81 14.45
C VAL A 146 2.21 13.75 15.83
N ILE A 147 3.53 13.54 15.89
CA ILE A 147 4.27 13.43 17.16
C ILE A 147 4.25 14.75 17.94
N ARG A 148 4.39 15.89 17.26
CA ARG A 148 4.34 17.22 17.90
C ARG A 148 2.96 17.52 18.49
N GLN A 149 1.89 17.06 17.84
CA GLN A 149 0.52 17.24 18.33
C GLN A 149 0.13 16.22 19.42
N LEU A 150 0.92 15.16 19.62
CA LEU A 150 0.76 14.27 20.77
C LEU A 150 1.39 14.94 22.00
N ASN A 151 0.61 15.03 23.07
CA ASN A 151 1.14 15.40 24.37
C ASN A 151 2.24 14.41 24.76
N THR A 152 3.39 14.88 25.22
CA THR A 152 4.64 14.12 25.40
C THR A 152 4.59 12.99 26.45
N SER A 153 3.41 12.72 27.04
CA SER A 153 3.21 11.64 28.02
C SER A 153 2.96 10.30 27.33
N ILE A 154 3.68 9.27 27.80
CA ILE A 154 3.53 7.87 27.35
C ILE A 154 2.09 7.38 27.55
N ALA A 155 1.40 7.82 28.61
CA ALA A 155 0.01 7.44 28.90
C ALA A 155 -0.97 7.88 27.79
N ILE A 156 -0.64 8.93 27.04
CA ILE A 156 -1.50 9.43 25.96
C ILE A 156 -1.39 8.56 24.72
N SER A 157 -0.26 7.87 24.53
CA SER A 157 -0.10 6.87 23.46
C SER A 157 -0.96 5.63 23.67
N SER A 158 -1.38 5.34 24.91
CA SER A 158 -2.30 4.24 25.22
C SER A 158 -3.78 4.62 25.10
N LEU A 159 -4.13 5.91 25.15
CA LEU A 159 -5.52 6.34 24.94
C LEU A 159 -5.97 6.07 23.50
N THR A 160 -7.22 5.65 23.32
CA THR A 160 -7.82 5.35 22.00
C THR A 160 -7.66 6.52 21.02
N SER A 161 -7.83 7.76 21.48
CA SER A 161 -7.64 8.98 20.69
C SER A 161 -6.17 9.21 20.28
N GLY A 162 -5.21 8.84 21.13
CA GLY A 162 -3.78 8.86 20.81
C GLY A 162 -3.39 7.77 19.82
N GLN A 163 -3.91 6.56 20.01
CA GLN A 163 -3.73 5.45 19.07
C GLN A 163 -4.30 5.77 17.68
N CYS A 164 -5.46 6.42 17.62
CA CYS A 164 -6.05 6.88 16.35
C CYS A 164 -5.10 7.80 15.57
N ARG A 165 -4.35 8.66 16.27
CA ARG A 165 -3.33 9.54 15.66
C ARG A 165 -2.07 8.79 15.27
N LEU A 166 -1.65 7.83 16.09
CA LEU A 166 -0.40 7.06 15.88
C LEU A 166 -0.52 6.00 14.80
N SER A 167 -1.70 5.39 14.63
CA SER A 167 -1.90 4.23 13.76
C SER A 167 -1.36 4.40 12.33
N PRO A 168 -1.59 5.55 11.66
CA PRO A 168 -1.09 5.74 10.30
C PRO A 168 0.43 5.80 10.19
N LEU A 169 1.13 6.09 11.29
CA LEU A 169 2.59 6.14 11.30
C LEU A 169 3.22 4.76 11.11
N ILE A 170 2.47 3.66 11.27
CA ILE A 170 2.96 2.33 10.90
C ILE A 170 3.32 2.29 9.42
N GLN A 171 2.44 2.79 8.54
CA GLN A 171 2.69 2.84 7.10
C GLN A 171 3.83 3.82 6.79
N VAL A 172 3.85 4.98 7.45
CA VAL A 172 4.93 5.97 7.32
C VAL A 172 6.29 5.36 7.69
N ILE A 173 6.38 4.56 8.75
CA ILE A 173 7.61 3.86 9.16
C ILE A 173 8.04 2.86 8.09
N GLN A 174 7.11 2.07 7.55
CA GLN A 174 7.40 1.12 6.48
C GLN A 174 7.90 1.83 5.21
N ASP A 175 7.24 2.91 4.79
CA ASP A 175 7.65 3.71 3.62
C ASP A 175 9.02 4.36 3.84
N CYS A 176 9.23 5.04 4.96
CA CYS A 176 10.52 5.66 5.31
C CYS A 176 11.67 4.65 5.29
N SER A 177 11.43 3.41 5.74
CA SER A 177 12.45 2.35 5.76
C SER A 177 12.97 2.02 4.36
N GLN A 178 12.07 1.92 3.38
CA GLN A 178 12.41 1.64 1.98
C GLN A 178 12.98 2.87 1.29
N LEU A 179 12.37 4.04 1.47
CA LEU A 179 12.84 5.31 0.90
C LEU A 179 14.27 5.63 1.35
N TYR A 180 14.61 5.41 2.62
CA TYR A 180 15.98 5.58 3.11
C TYR A 180 16.97 4.68 2.36
N HIS A 181 16.61 3.41 2.18
CA HIS A 181 17.44 2.46 1.45
C HIS A 181 17.61 2.89 -0.02
N PHE A 182 16.54 3.32 -0.69
CA PHE A 182 16.59 3.83 -2.06
C PHE A 182 17.51 5.04 -2.18
N THR A 183 17.35 6.04 -1.30
CA THR A 183 18.17 7.25 -1.33
C THR A 183 19.65 6.93 -1.16
N VAL A 184 20.02 6.01 -0.27
CA VAL A 184 21.42 5.60 -0.11
C VAL A 184 21.95 4.99 -1.41
N LYS A 185 21.25 4.01 -2.00
CA LYS A 185 21.65 3.34 -3.25
C LYS A 185 21.77 4.32 -4.42
N LEU A 186 20.77 5.19 -4.59
CA LEU A 186 20.73 6.17 -5.66
C LEU A 186 21.82 7.23 -5.52
N LEU A 187 22.11 7.71 -4.30
CA LEU A 187 23.19 8.68 -4.08
C LEU A 187 24.57 8.10 -4.36
N PHE A 188 24.84 6.84 -3.98
CA PHE A 188 26.09 6.19 -4.38
C PHE A 188 26.19 6.05 -5.90
N LYS A 189 25.09 5.73 -6.59
CA LYS A 189 25.05 5.67 -8.05
C LYS A 189 25.32 7.04 -8.68
N LEU A 190 24.73 8.12 -8.18
CA LEU A 190 25.00 9.48 -8.64
C LEU A 190 26.47 9.86 -8.42
N HIS A 191 27.03 9.55 -7.24
CA HIS A 191 28.42 9.83 -6.92
C HIS A 191 29.43 9.03 -7.76
N ALA A 192 29.03 7.90 -8.33
CA ALA A 192 29.85 7.16 -9.29
C ALA A 192 29.92 7.84 -10.68
N CYS A 193 28.99 8.76 -10.98
CA CYS A 193 28.83 9.35 -12.31
C CYS A 193 28.98 10.88 -12.34
N LEU A 194 28.88 11.57 -11.20
CA LEU A 194 28.88 13.03 -11.11
C LEU A 194 29.92 13.55 -10.11
N PRO A 195 30.49 14.75 -10.36
CA PRO A 195 31.39 15.40 -9.40
C PRO A 195 30.72 15.66 -8.05
N ALA A 196 31.53 15.64 -6.99
CA ALA A 196 31.04 15.87 -5.63
C ALA A 196 30.35 17.24 -5.50
N ASP A 197 30.88 18.30 -6.12
CA ASP A 197 30.33 19.65 -6.01
C ASP A 197 28.90 19.73 -6.57
N THR A 198 28.61 19.02 -7.67
CA THR A 198 27.27 18.94 -8.26
C THR A 198 26.23 18.31 -7.32
N LEU A 199 26.67 17.42 -6.43
CA LEU A 199 25.81 16.67 -5.52
C LEU A 199 25.76 17.25 -4.10
N GLN A 200 26.30 18.45 -3.86
CA GLN A 200 26.32 19.05 -2.52
C GLN A 200 24.90 19.18 -1.94
N GLY A 201 23.96 19.77 -2.69
CA GLY A 201 22.58 19.90 -2.22
C GLY A 201 21.87 18.56 -1.96
N HIS A 202 22.26 17.48 -2.64
CA HIS A 202 21.73 16.15 -2.37
C HIS A 202 22.26 15.58 -1.06
N ARG A 203 23.54 15.80 -0.77
CA ARG A 203 24.15 15.39 0.51
C ARG A 203 23.55 16.17 1.68
N ASP A 204 23.34 17.47 1.52
CA ASP A 204 22.74 18.31 2.56
C ASP A 204 21.31 17.85 2.85
N ARG A 205 20.48 17.66 1.82
CA ARG A 205 19.11 17.16 1.97
C ARG A 205 19.07 15.76 2.60
N PHE A 206 19.96 14.86 2.20
CA PHE A 206 20.07 13.55 2.83
C PHE A 206 20.45 13.64 4.30
N HIS A 207 21.38 14.53 4.65
CA HIS A 207 21.82 14.73 6.03
C HIS A 207 20.64 15.14 6.92
N ASP A 208 19.85 16.13 6.48
CA ASP A 208 18.67 16.61 7.20
C ASP A 208 17.61 15.51 7.36
N GLN A 209 17.32 14.78 6.27
CA GLN A 209 16.38 13.66 6.31
C GLN A 209 16.86 12.51 7.19
N PHE A 210 18.16 12.18 7.16
CA PHE A 210 18.74 11.14 8.00
C PHE A 210 18.54 11.44 9.49
N HIS A 211 18.81 12.68 9.91
CA HIS A 211 18.65 13.08 11.31
C HIS A 211 17.17 13.16 11.73
N SER A 212 16.30 13.62 10.83
CA SER A 212 14.86 13.63 11.04
C SER A 212 14.30 12.21 11.19
N LEU A 213 14.68 11.30 10.30
CA LEU A 213 14.30 9.89 10.32
C LEU A 213 14.82 9.17 11.57
N LYS A 214 16.09 9.37 11.92
CA LYS A 214 16.70 8.79 13.12
C LYS A 214 15.96 9.24 14.40
N THR A 215 15.62 10.53 14.47
CA THR A 215 14.84 11.09 15.59
C THR A 215 13.45 10.48 15.64
N PHE A 216 12.77 10.38 14.50
CA PHE A 216 11.45 9.77 14.39
C PHE A 216 11.47 8.31 14.84
N PHE A 217 12.34 7.47 14.27
CA PHE A 217 12.40 6.04 14.58
C PHE A 217 12.77 5.79 16.04
N ASN A 218 13.66 6.58 16.64
CA ASN A 218 13.98 6.47 18.05
C ASN A 218 12.75 6.79 18.93
N LYS A 219 12.06 7.90 18.67
CA LYS A 219 10.83 8.26 19.40
C LYS A 219 9.76 7.19 19.26
N ALA A 220 9.49 6.73 18.03
CA ALA A 220 8.49 5.70 17.77
C ALA A 220 8.83 4.37 18.47
N ARG A 221 10.10 3.96 18.45
CA ARG A 221 10.56 2.74 19.13
C ARG A 221 10.35 2.78 20.64
N ASP A 222 10.37 3.96 21.25
CA ASP A 222 10.18 4.10 22.69
C ASP A 222 8.70 4.10 23.11
N MET A 223 7.78 4.35 22.17
CA MET A 223 6.33 4.32 22.42
C MET A 223 5.79 2.89 22.55
N LEU A 224 5.02 2.65 23.61
CA LEU A 224 4.41 1.34 23.90
C LEU A 224 3.49 0.87 22.76
N TYR A 225 2.78 1.80 22.11
CA TYR A 225 1.91 1.51 20.97
C TYR A 225 2.64 0.75 19.86
N PHE A 226 3.77 1.27 19.38
CA PHE A 226 4.51 0.61 18.29
C PHE A 226 5.22 -0.65 18.76
N LYS A 227 5.78 -0.69 19.97
CA LYS A 227 6.44 -1.90 20.51
C LYS A 227 5.55 -3.14 20.48
N ARG A 228 4.24 -2.98 20.61
CA ARG A 228 3.26 -4.07 20.57
C ARG A 228 2.90 -4.51 19.14
N LEU A 229 3.05 -3.63 18.15
CA LEU A 229 2.52 -3.82 16.80
C LEU A 229 3.60 -4.08 15.75
N ILE A 230 4.78 -3.49 15.90
CA ILE A 230 5.87 -3.56 14.93
C ILE A 230 7.25 -3.51 15.58
N GLN A 231 8.24 -4.14 14.97
CA GLN A 231 9.65 -3.95 15.28
C GLN A 231 10.24 -2.87 14.37
N ILE A 232 10.62 -1.74 14.97
CA ILE A 232 11.23 -0.61 14.26
C ILE A 232 12.76 -0.76 14.27
N PRO A 233 13.43 -0.80 13.10
CA PRO A 233 14.88 -0.97 13.02
C PRO A 233 15.63 0.27 13.53
N ARG A 234 16.88 0.07 13.97
CA ARG A 234 17.76 1.18 14.36
C ARG A 234 18.52 1.70 13.15
N LEU A 235 18.54 3.02 12.97
CA LEU A 235 19.47 3.67 12.06
C LEU A 235 20.90 3.63 12.62
N PRO A 236 21.93 3.66 11.75
CA PRO A 236 23.32 3.76 12.19
C PRO A 236 23.58 5.07 12.96
N ASP A 237 24.71 5.12 13.67
CA ASP A 237 25.05 6.29 14.46
C ASP A 237 25.34 7.52 13.61
N THR A 238 26.05 7.32 12.51
CA THR A 238 26.40 8.36 11.54
C THR A 238 25.81 8.02 10.16
N PRO A 239 25.49 9.04 9.35
CA PRO A 239 25.07 8.82 7.97
C PRO A 239 26.19 8.16 7.15
N PRO A 240 25.86 7.40 6.08
CA PRO A 240 26.85 6.91 5.12
C PRO A 240 27.68 8.05 4.51
N ASN A 241 28.97 7.83 4.33
CA ASN A 241 29.84 8.77 3.61
C ASN A 241 29.85 8.42 2.12
N PHE A 242 29.12 9.20 1.31
CA PHE A 242 28.98 8.98 -0.13
C PHE A 242 30.25 9.24 -0.95
N LEU A 243 31.24 9.94 -0.38
CA LEU A 243 32.54 10.14 -1.03
C LEU A 243 33.44 8.90 -0.93
N HIS A 244 33.06 7.92 -0.12
CA HIS A 244 33.80 6.68 0.08
C HIS A 244 32.93 5.49 -0.30
N ALA A 245 33.17 4.89 -1.47
CA ALA A 245 32.38 3.76 -1.98
C ALA A 245 32.30 2.57 -0.99
N ALA A 246 33.35 2.34 -0.19
CA ALA A 246 33.35 1.30 0.84
C ALA A 246 32.27 1.49 1.93
N SER A 247 31.74 2.69 2.09
CA SER A 247 30.62 2.96 3.00
C SER A 247 29.34 2.26 2.55
N LEU A 248 29.15 2.01 1.25
CA LEU A 248 27.99 1.28 0.73
C LEU A 248 27.99 -0.17 1.23
N ALA A 249 29.15 -0.81 1.35
CA ALA A 249 29.25 -2.18 1.87
C ALA A 249 28.83 -2.30 3.35
N LYS A 250 28.83 -1.19 4.10
CA LYS A 250 28.35 -1.14 5.49
C LYS A 250 26.85 -0.86 5.58
N HIS A 251 26.22 -0.41 4.49
CA HIS A 251 24.79 -0.11 4.46
C HIS A 251 23.98 -1.39 4.62
N LYS A 252 22.98 -1.35 5.49
CA LYS A 252 22.04 -2.45 5.69
C LYS A 252 20.64 -1.93 5.44
N LYS A 253 19.88 -2.65 4.61
CA LYS A 253 18.46 -2.37 4.39
C LYS A 253 17.73 -2.48 5.74
N LEU A 254 16.98 -1.44 6.08
CA LEU A 254 16.18 -1.41 7.29
C LEU A 254 14.92 -2.25 7.05
N VAL A 255 14.69 -3.25 7.89
CA VAL A 255 13.53 -4.14 7.80
C VAL A 255 12.62 -3.83 8.99
N VAL A 256 11.38 -3.45 8.70
CA VAL A 256 10.31 -3.27 9.69
C VAL A 256 9.56 -4.59 9.76
N VAL A 257 9.53 -5.22 10.94
CA VAL A 257 8.85 -6.50 11.13
C VAL A 257 7.48 -6.24 11.74
N ILE A 258 6.43 -6.79 11.14
CA ILE A 258 5.09 -6.85 11.76
C ILE A 258 4.95 -8.28 12.28
N PRO A 259 4.80 -8.51 13.60
CA PRO A 259 4.53 -9.84 14.13
C PRO A 259 3.25 -10.41 13.50
N ASP A 260 3.26 -11.69 13.12
CA ASP A 260 2.07 -12.38 12.64
C ASP A 260 1.04 -12.40 13.79
N GLN A 261 -0.09 -11.71 13.61
CA GLN A 261 -1.17 -11.63 14.61
C GLN A 261 -2.04 -12.90 14.65
N ASP A 262 -1.57 -14.02 14.10
CA ASP A 262 -2.38 -15.23 13.93
C ASP A 262 -2.54 -16.06 15.23
N GLU A 263 -1.99 -15.64 16.38
CA GLU A 263 -2.05 -16.45 17.64
C GLU A 263 -2.47 -15.68 18.92
N GLN A 264 -2.99 -14.45 18.82
CA GLN A 264 -3.57 -13.77 19.99
C GLN A 264 -5.05 -13.45 19.75
N GLU A 265 -5.86 -14.50 19.76
CA GLU A 265 -7.27 -14.40 20.15
C GLU A 265 -7.31 -13.89 21.59
N GLN A 266 -7.41 -12.57 21.78
CA GLN A 266 -7.99 -12.07 23.00
C GLN A 266 -9.45 -12.55 23.02
N PRO A 267 -9.93 -13.15 24.12
CA PRO A 267 -11.34 -13.50 24.23
C PRO A 267 -12.17 -12.25 23.98
N ASP A 268 -13.20 -12.38 23.15
CA ASP A 268 -14.14 -11.32 22.80
C ASP A 268 -14.70 -10.68 24.09
N ASP A 269 -14.23 -9.49 24.46
CA ASP A 269 -14.98 -8.59 25.33
C ASP A 269 -16.05 -7.95 24.44
N ASP A 270 -17.20 -8.63 24.35
CA ASP A 270 -18.44 -8.21 23.68
C ASP A 270 -19.13 -6.99 24.37
N ASP A 271 -18.39 -6.14 25.10
CA ASP A 271 -18.97 -5.10 25.98
C ASP A 271 -18.42 -3.66 25.76
N ASP A 272 -17.81 -3.37 24.60
CA ASP A 272 -17.64 -1.97 24.17
C ASP A 272 -18.95 -1.46 23.55
N ASP A 273 -19.91 -1.11 24.42
CA ASP A 273 -21.12 -0.36 24.08
C ASP A 273 -20.71 0.92 23.33
N PRO A 274 -21.09 1.12 22.05
CA PRO A 274 -20.65 2.27 21.29
C PRO A 274 -21.27 3.53 21.88
N GLU A 275 -20.44 4.46 22.38
CA GLU A 275 -20.86 5.82 22.72
C GLU A 275 -21.76 6.38 21.60
N PRO A 276 -22.86 7.08 21.93
CA PRO A 276 -23.89 7.43 20.96
C PRO A 276 -23.29 8.36 19.88
N LEU A 277 -22.98 7.77 18.73
CA LEU A 277 -22.57 8.46 17.53
C LEU A 277 -23.76 9.23 16.98
N ILE A 278 -23.51 10.50 16.67
CA ILE A 278 -24.43 11.38 15.93
C ILE A 278 -24.96 10.63 14.70
N ASP A 279 -26.28 10.50 14.64
CA ASP A 279 -27.04 9.81 13.60
C ASP A 279 -26.75 10.42 12.22
N VAL A 280 -25.88 9.75 11.49
CA VAL A 280 -25.71 9.93 10.05
C VAL A 280 -25.75 8.53 9.43
N GLY A 281 -26.97 7.99 9.27
CA GLY A 281 -27.32 6.93 8.32
C GLY A 281 -26.22 5.90 8.04
N SER A 282 -25.80 5.15 9.06
CA SER A 282 -24.79 4.10 8.92
C SER A 282 -25.37 2.90 8.17
N PRO A 283 -24.70 2.37 7.14
CA PRO A 283 -25.04 1.06 6.62
C PRO A 283 -24.79 0.02 7.73
N SER A 284 -25.79 -0.79 8.04
CA SER A 284 -25.74 -1.81 9.08
C SER A 284 -24.52 -2.73 8.91
N VAL A 285 -24.04 -3.33 10.01
CA VAL A 285 -22.94 -4.31 10.02
C VAL A 285 -23.11 -5.39 8.95
N ASP A 286 -24.37 -5.78 8.68
CA ASP A 286 -24.79 -6.65 7.57
C ASP A 286 -24.31 -6.19 6.18
N MET A 287 -24.29 -4.89 5.90
CA MET A 287 -23.88 -4.36 4.60
C MET A 287 -22.37 -4.45 4.41
N PHE A 288 -21.58 -4.21 5.46
CA PHE A 288 -20.13 -4.38 5.41
C PHE A 288 -19.74 -5.86 5.25
N ASP A 289 -20.46 -6.76 5.93
CA ASP A 289 -20.28 -8.21 5.81
C ASP A 289 -20.70 -8.76 4.44
N LYS A 290 -21.78 -8.23 3.85
CA LYS A 290 -22.15 -8.53 2.46
C LYS A 290 -21.12 -8.02 1.45
N ALA A 291 -20.53 -6.85 1.68
CA ALA A 291 -19.60 -6.23 0.73
C ALA A 291 -18.20 -6.90 0.75
N PHE A 292 -17.64 -7.16 1.95
CA PHE A 292 -16.25 -7.61 2.08
C PHE A 292 -16.10 -9.07 2.55
N GLY A 293 -17.21 -9.75 2.89
CA GLY A 293 -17.24 -11.13 3.36
C GLY A 293 -16.69 -11.30 4.79
N PRO A 294 -16.78 -12.50 5.39
CA PRO A 294 -16.43 -12.72 6.79
C PRO A 294 -14.94 -12.52 7.12
N PRO A 295 -14.59 -12.26 8.40
CA PRO A 295 -13.25 -11.88 8.85
C PRO A 295 -12.12 -12.86 8.55
N ASN A 296 -12.45 -14.16 8.56
CA ASN A 296 -11.46 -15.22 8.38
C ASN A 296 -11.20 -15.56 6.92
N GLY A 297 -11.65 -14.71 5.99
CA GLY A 297 -11.31 -14.83 4.59
C GLY A 297 -11.59 -16.24 4.07
N ALA A 298 -12.87 -16.66 4.09
CA ALA A 298 -13.33 -17.89 3.45
C ALA A 298 -13.02 -17.85 1.94
N PHE A 299 -11.74 -18.09 1.61
CA PHE A 299 -11.32 -18.86 0.46
C PHE A 299 -11.89 -20.23 0.71
N ASP A 300 -13.01 -20.55 0.08
CA ASP A 300 -13.19 -21.93 -0.36
C ASP A 300 -14.35 -22.03 -1.33
N ASP A 301 -15.59 -21.67 -0.94
CA ASP A 301 -16.73 -22.13 -1.74
C ASP A 301 -16.80 -21.58 -3.17
N ARG A 302 -16.51 -20.28 -3.37
CA ARG A 302 -16.55 -19.70 -4.72
C ARG A 302 -15.35 -20.09 -5.57
N ASP A 303 -14.16 -20.19 -5.00
CA ASP A 303 -12.95 -20.55 -5.73
C ASP A 303 -12.91 -22.06 -6.05
N LEU A 304 -13.36 -22.92 -5.13
CA LEU A 304 -13.66 -24.33 -5.38
C LEU A 304 -14.71 -24.50 -6.46
N GLN A 305 -15.78 -23.70 -6.43
CA GLN A 305 -16.81 -23.75 -7.47
C GLN A 305 -16.25 -23.31 -8.82
N ILE A 306 -15.40 -22.29 -8.87
CA ILE A 306 -14.71 -21.85 -10.09
C ILE A 306 -13.78 -22.94 -10.63
N ASP A 307 -13.00 -23.60 -9.79
CA ASP A 307 -12.05 -24.63 -10.23
C ASP A 307 -12.74 -25.95 -10.59
N ASN A 308 -13.85 -26.28 -9.93
CA ASN A 308 -14.73 -27.38 -10.36
C ASN A 308 -15.33 -27.07 -11.74
N LEU A 309 -15.88 -25.87 -11.95
CA LEU A 309 -16.45 -25.47 -13.24
C LEU A 309 -15.40 -25.44 -14.36
N LYS A 310 -14.15 -25.05 -14.07
CA LYS A 310 -13.06 -25.11 -15.05
C LYS A 310 -12.71 -26.55 -15.44
N ARG A 311 -12.61 -27.45 -14.47
CA ARG A 311 -12.37 -28.89 -14.73
C ARG A 311 -13.49 -29.49 -15.56
N ASP A 312 -14.74 -29.20 -15.22
CA ASP A 312 -15.90 -29.68 -15.97
C ASP A 312 -15.90 -29.15 -17.41
N LEU A 313 -15.57 -27.86 -17.61
CA LEU A 313 -15.43 -27.27 -18.95
C LEU A 313 -14.33 -27.94 -19.79
N GLU A 314 -13.20 -28.32 -19.19
CA GLU A 314 -12.14 -29.03 -19.88
C GLU A 314 -12.55 -30.45 -20.29
N LEU A 315 -13.24 -31.17 -19.39
CA LEU A 315 -13.77 -32.51 -19.68
C LEU A 315 -14.82 -32.47 -20.79
N LEU A 316 -15.78 -31.54 -20.72
CA LEU A 316 -16.79 -31.38 -21.76
C LEU A 316 -16.17 -31.01 -23.12
N ARG A 317 -15.10 -30.20 -23.14
CA ARG A 317 -14.36 -29.89 -24.37
C ARG A 317 -13.67 -31.12 -24.95
N ALA A 318 -13.02 -31.93 -24.12
CA ALA A 318 -12.37 -33.17 -24.56
C ALA A 318 -13.38 -34.17 -25.13
N GLU A 319 -14.54 -34.32 -24.47
CA GLU A 319 -15.60 -35.20 -24.93
C GLU A 319 -16.22 -34.71 -26.25
N LEU A 320 -16.43 -33.39 -26.39
CA LEU A 320 -16.90 -32.79 -27.64
C LEU A 320 -15.95 -33.10 -28.81
N GLU A 321 -14.64 -33.00 -28.61
CA GLU A 321 -13.65 -33.31 -29.65
C GLU A 321 -13.62 -34.81 -29.98
N ARG A 322 -13.79 -35.68 -28.98
CA ARG A 322 -13.93 -37.13 -29.18
C ARG A 322 -15.14 -37.47 -30.05
N VAL A 323 -16.31 -36.91 -29.72
CA VAL A 323 -17.55 -37.13 -30.49
C VAL A 323 -17.42 -36.56 -31.91
N LYS A 324 -16.82 -35.38 -32.08
CA LYS A 324 -16.55 -34.83 -33.43
C LYS A 324 -15.66 -35.76 -34.24
N ALA A 325 -14.63 -36.36 -33.65
CA ALA A 325 -13.74 -37.29 -34.33
C ALA A 325 -14.49 -38.57 -34.76
N GLU A 326 -15.35 -39.13 -33.89
CA GLU A 326 -16.19 -40.28 -34.21
C GLU A 326 -17.19 -39.98 -35.33
N VAL A 327 -17.88 -38.83 -35.28
CA VAL A 327 -18.81 -38.40 -36.33
C VAL A 327 -18.08 -38.22 -37.66
N LYS A 328 -16.87 -37.65 -37.65
CA LYS A 328 -16.05 -37.48 -38.85
C LYS A 328 -15.60 -38.82 -39.43
N ALA A 329 -15.21 -39.77 -38.58
CA ALA A 329 -14.86 -41.12 -38.98
C ALA A 329 -16.06 -41.88 -39.57
N MET A 330 -17.22 -41.80 -38.91
CA MET A 330 -18.49 -42.37 -39.39
C MET A 330 -18.89 -41.78 -40.74
N SER A 331 -18.80 -40.44 -40.89
CA SER A 331 -19.06 -39.76 -42.16
C SER A 331 -18.12 -40.23 -43.28
N CYS A 332 -16.84 -40.49 -42.98
CA CYS A 332 -15.89 -41.03 -43.94
C CYS A 332 -16.27 -42.47 -44.36
N LEU A 333 -16.65 -43.32 -43.40
CA LEU A 333 -17.08 -44.70 -43.67
C LEU A 333 -18.36 -44.73 -44.52
N ILE A 334 -19.35 -43.89 -44.20
CA ILE A 334 -20.59 -43.77 -44.98
C ILE A 334 -20.28 -43.29 -46.40
N ARG A 335 -19.46 -42.25 -46.57
CA ARG A 335 -19.05 -41.77 -47.91
C ARG A 335 -18.37 -42.87 -48.74
N LYS A 336 -17.46 -43.64 -48.14
CA LYS A 336 -16.81 -44.78 -48.79
C LYS A 336 -17.81 -45.87 -49.19
N ARG A 337 -18.83 -46.11 -48.37
CA ARG A 337 -19.87 -47.11 -48.64
C ARG A 337 -20.78 -46.66 -49.79
N VAL A 338 -21.21 -45.40 -49.80
CA VAL A 338 -22.00 -44.80 -50.90
C VAL A 338 -21.21 -44.83 -52.21
N ALA A 339 -19.91 -44.51 -52.20
CA ALA A 339 -19.06 -44.57 -53.39
C ALA A 339 -18.91 -45.99 -53.97
N LYS A 340 -19.00 -47.05 -53.14
CA LYS A 340 -19.01 -48.46 -53.58
C LYS A 340 -20.37 -48.95 -54.06
N SER A 341 -21.45 -48.22 -53.75
CA SER A 341 -22.83 -48.59 -54.08
C SER A 341 -23.40 -47.79 -55.26
N ALA A 342 -22.62 -46.88 -55.85
CA ALA A 342 -23.00 -46.18 -57.08
C ALA A 342 -22.99 -47.19 -58.26
N PRO A 343 -24.13 -47.47 -58.90
CA PRO A 343 -24.18 -48.33 -60.09
C PRO A 343 -23.51 -47.62 -61.28
N LEU A 344 -22.82 -48.40 -62.12
CA LEU A 344 -22.33 -47.97 -63.44
C LEU A 344 -23.47 -47.56 -64.37
#